data_AF-A0A150AJ41-F1
#
_entry.id   AF-A0A150AJ41-F1
#
_cell.length_a   1.000
_cell.length_b   1.000
_cell.length_c   1.000
_cell.angle_alpha   90.00
_cell.angle_beta   90.00
_cell.angle_gamma   90.00
#
_symmetry.space_group_name_H-M   'P 1'
#
loop_
_entity.id
_entity.type
_entity.pdbx_description
1 polymer ?
#
loop_
_entity_poly.entity_id
_entity_poly.type
_entity_poly.pdbx_seq_one_letter_code
_entity_poly.pdbx_strand_id
1 'polypeptide(L)'
;MKIIYPNQFEVEVQLLHETQLNELLKVNNGKIHESLSKELTARTYSISSDQIIIEFYDKSGVLLKGEKDFNNLKRVRFIKNKVDFLKPRISYYIRLSEKEADDLINQLDGKHLTKYKAEFEEYFGFKVFQLSNGQVIIRYKDESTLYENLHALAFDNREVLNIHYPNGYESGKEEFINGILPIQFNVNNYIVYPNDAEKIIKTHELIKIKENIKFDNNFKSILYNSPKGYLILISDFEQLNVAGTAKIGIGTAHIFYTMESFTNEYEKKLNWRNEYEANPELRRGVHIYKDLSEKYGRDYPNHTMEELKKLPAILNFDSTYLKFDKTCISILSESIKWNYGGDEFLNQIIHPILSYIGEYYKSKKRGDWNMKLDGEGKVWEPWFVNSEGKELFDIINLYKDFHEAEYGIPMVEFYIQ
;
A
#
# COMPACT_ATOMS: atom_id res chain seq x y z
N MET A 1 8.66 15.16 -12.73
CA MET A 1 9.67 14.22 -12.19
C MET A 1 10.78 14.08 -13.22
N LYS A 2 12.03 13.94 -12.78
CA LYS A 2 13.19 13.87 -13.67
C LYS A 2 13.83 12.49 -13.52
N ILE A 3 13.87 11.70 -14.60
CA ILE A 3 14.42 10.34 -14.63
C ILE A 3 15.83 10.41 -15.19
N ILE A 4 16.81 10.01 -14.38
CA ILE A 4 18.23 10.16 -14.68
C ILE A 4 18.90 8.79 -14.70
N TYR A 5 19.53 8.46 -15.83
CA TYR A 5 20.60 7.48 -15.91
C TYR A 5 21.92 8.25 -16.06
N PRO A 6 22.83 8.21 -15.07
CA PRO A 6 24.06 8.99 -15.11
C PRO A 6 24.87 8.77 -16.39
N ASN A 7 25.27 9.87 -17.02
CA ASN A 7 26.11 9.87 -18.23
C ASN A 7 25.49 9.20 -19.47
N GLN A 8 24.19 8.86 -19.47
CA GLN A 8 23.50 8.29 -20.64
C GLN A 8 22.29 9.11 -21.06
N PHE A 9 21.32 9.32 -20.17
CA PHE A 9 20.11 10.04 -20.53
C PHE A 9 19.46 10.73 -19.32
N GLU A 10 18.65 11.72 -19.68
CA GLU A 10 17.78 12.45 -18.79
C GLU A 10 16.42 12.59 -19.49
N VAL A 11 15.36 12.15 -18.82
CA VAL A 11 13.98 12.26 -19.33
C VAL A 11 13.14 13.00 -18.30
N GLU A 12 12.56 14.11 -18.71
CA GLU A 12 11.61 14.85 -17.89
C GLU A 12 10.19 14.33 -18.16
N VAL A 13 9.50 13.95 -17.09
CA VAL A 13 8.14 13.41 -17.16
C VAL A 13 7.19 14.22 -16.31
N GLN A 14 5.99 14.43 -16.81
CA GLN A 14 4.90 15.01 -16.02
C GLN A 14 4.09 13.87 -15.41
N LEU A 15 3.96 13.86 -14.07
CA LEU A 15 3.03 12.96 -13.39
C LEU A 15 1.60 13.47 -13.62
N LEU A 16 0.70 12.55 -13.93
CA LEU A 16 -0.72 12.82 -14.16
C LEU A 16 -1.54 12.03 -13.14
N HIS A 17 -2.43 12.69 -12.42
CA HIS A 17 -3.48 12.01 -11.67
C HIS A 17 -4.60 11.54 -12.62
N GLU A 18 -5.46 10.62 -12.17
CA GLU A 18 -6.52 10.01 -13.00
C GLU A 18 -7.39 11.03 -13.74
N THR A 19 -7.83 12.10 -13.05
CA THR A 19 -8.66 13.15 -13.65
C THR A 19 -7.94 13.87 -14.80
N GLN A 20 -6.68 14.25 -14.58
CA GLN A 20 -5.85 14.91 -15.59
C GLN A 20 -5.56 14.01 -16.79
N LEU A 21 -5.28 12.72 -16.53
CA LEU A 21 -5.06 11.73 -17.58
C LEU A 21 -6.31 11.56 -18.44
N ASN A 22 -7.48 11.38 -17.81
CA ASN A 22 -8.76 11.22 -18.51
C ASN A 22 -9.12 12.45 -19.35
N GLU A 23 -8.91 13.66 -18.82
CA GLU A 23 -9.09 14.90 -19.57
C GLU A 23 -8.16 14.97 -20.79
N LEU A 24 -6.87 14.65 -20.63
CA LEU A 24 -5.91 14.66 -21.73
C LEU A 24 -6.25 13.65 -22.81
N LEU A 25 -6.63 12.42 -22.43
CA LEU A 25 -7.06 11.39 -23.38
C LEU A 25 -8.31 11.83 -24.15
N LYS A 26 -9.28 12.44 -23.46
CA LYS A 26 -10.52 12.91 -24.09
C LYS A 26 -10.28 14.08 -25.05
N VAL A 27 -9.50 15.08 -24.63
CA VAL A 27 -9.23 16.28 -25.44
C VAL A 27 -8.42 15.95 -26.70
N ASN A 28 -7.48 15.01 -26.59
CA ASN A 28 -6.55 14.67 -27.67
C ASN A 28 -6.94 13.40 -28.45
N ASN A 29 -8.12 12.82 -28.19
CA ASN A 29 -8.54 11.53 -28.77
C ASN A 29 -7.46 10.44 -28.64
N GLY A 30 -6.89 10.30 -27.43
CA GLY A 30 -5.81 9.37 -27.15
C GLY A 30 -6.16 7.95 -27.54
N LYS A 31 -5.24 7.28 -28.25
CA LYS A 31 -5.41 5.90 -28.71
C LYS A 31 -4.38 5.01 -28.03
N ILE A 32 -4.82 3.81 -27.64
CA ILE A 32 -3.92 2.78 -27.14
C ILE A 32 -2.90 2.46 -28.24
N HIS A 33 -1.62 2.46 -27.86
CA HIS A 33 -0.51 2.19 -28.75
C HIS A 33 -0.02 0.76 -28.53
N GLU A 34 -0.66 -0.23 -29.17
CA GLU A 34 -0.46 -1.66 -28.90
C GLU A 34 0.99 -2.14 -29.03
N SER A 35 1.78 -1.56 -29.94
CA SER A 35 3.20 -1.93 -30.13
C SER A 35 4.15 -1.32 -29.10
N LEU A 36 3.71 -0.33 -28.33
CA LEU A 36 4.50 0.31 -27.28
C LEU A 36 3.97 -0.15 -25.93
N SER A 37 4.44 -1.29 -25.46
CA SER A 37 4.12 -1.76 -24.11
C SER A 37 5.23 -1.44 -23.13
N LYS A 38 4.84 -1.09 -21.90
CA LYS A 38 5.76 -0.89 -20.79
C LYS A 38 5.46 -1.96 -19.73
N GLU A 39 6.46 -2.79 -19.44
CA GLU A 39 6.33 -3.85 -18.43
C GLU A 39 5.84 -3.29 -17.09
N LEU A 40 4.91 -4.00 -16.46
CA LEU A 40 4.31 -3.65 -15.17
C LEU A 40 3.60 -2.27 -15.15
N THR A 41 2.92 -1.95 -16.24
CA THR A 41 2.03 -0.78 -16.35
C THR A 41 0.72 -1.20 -17.03
N ALA A 42 -0.31 -0.37 -16.96
CA ALA A 42 -1.62 -0.70 -17.51
C ALA A 42 -1.62 -0.64 -19.04
N ARG A 43 -1.44 0.55 -19.59
CA ARG A 43 -1.53 0.81 -21.04
C ARG A 43 -0.58 1.94 -21.43
N THR A 44 -0.29 2.02 -22.72
CA THR A 44 0.41 3.16 -23.32
C THR A 44 -0.52 3.80 -24.34
N TYR A 45 -0.61 5.12 -24.32
CA TYR A 45 -1.40 5.89 -25.29
C TYR A 45 -0.49 6.80 -26.11
N SER A 46 -0.83 6.96 -27.38
CA SER A 46 -0.38 8.12 -28.16
C SER A 46 -1.52 9.12 -28.23
N ILE A 47 -1.22 10.36 -27.87
CA ILE A 47 -2.17 11.48 -27.91
C ILE A 47 -1.85 12.48 -29.02
N SER A 48 -0.60 12.51 -29.51
CA SER A 48 -0.17 13.28 -30.67
C SER A 48 1.10 12.67 -31.27
N SER A 49 1.59 13.20 -32.39
CA SER A 49 2.85 12.78 -33.04
C SER A 49 4.05 12.75 -32.08
N ASP A 50 4.02 13.57 -31.03
CA ASP A 50 5.17 13.85 -30.18
C ASP A 50 4.91 13.59 -28.69
N GLN A 51 3.81 12.92 -28.34
CA GLN A 51 3.46 12.69 -26.94
C GLN A 51 2.92 11.30 -26.69
N ILE A 52 3.47 10.68 -25.64
CA ILE A 52 3.12 9.34 -25.19
C ILE A 52 2.73 9.42 -23.72
N ILE A 53 1.64 8.75 -23.35
CA ILE A 53 1.26 8.54 -21.95
C ILE A 53 1.51 7.08 -21.60
N ILE A 54 2.19 6.83 -20.49
CA ILE A 54 2.21 5.51 -19.84
C ILE A 54 1.24 5.59 -18.66
N GLU A 55 0.17 4.80 -18.73
CA GLU A 55 -0.83 4.66 -17.68
C GLU A 55 -0.41 3.57 -16.68
N PHE A 56 -0.50 3.89 -15.39
CA PHE A 56 -0.31 2.97 -14.29
C PHE A 56 -1.62 2.27 -13.91
N TYR A 57 -1.53 1.20 -13.11
CA TYR A 57 -2.70 0.41 -12.76
C TYR A 57 -3.72 1.16 -11.90
N ASP A 58 -3.34 2.23 -11.20
CA ASP A 58 -4.27 3.11 -10.48
C ASP A 58 -4.85 4.24 -11.36
N LYS A 59 -4.72 4.12 -12.68
CA LYS A 59 -5.16 5.09 -13.71
C LYS A 59 -4.48 6.45 -13.63
N SER A 60 -3.49 6.62 -12.75
CA SER A 60 -2.52 7.71 -12.88
C SER A 60 -1.55 7.40 -14.02
N GLY A 61 -0.66 8.32 -14.37
CA GLY A 61 0.29 8.07 -15.45
C GLY A 61 1.43 9.06 -15.53
N VAL A 62 2.26 8.86 -16.56
CA VAL A 62 3.31 9.80 -16.94
C VAL A 62 3.19 10.22 -18.39
N LEU A 63 3.30 11.52 -18.63
CA LEU A 63 3.38 12.10 -19.96
C LEU A 63 4.86 12.28 -20.36
N LEU A 64 5.20 11.80 -21.55
CA LEU A 64 6.53 11.80 -22.15
C LEU A 64 6.55 12.62 -23.46
N LYS A 65 7.74 13.10 -23.85
CA LYS A 65 7.96 13.74 -25.16
C LYS A 65 8.39 12.68 -26.19
N GLY A 66 7.39 12.11 -26.85
CA GLY A 66 7.57 11.26 -28.03
C GLY A 66 8.27 9.92 -27.76
N GLU A 67 8.55 9.20 -28.85
CA GLU A 67 9.08 7.83 -28.79
C GLU A 67 10.52 7.76 -28.28
N LYS A 68 11.34 8.80 -28.47
CA LYS A 68 12.72 8.81 -28.00
C LYS A 68 12.78 8.66 -26.48
N ASP A 69 11.98 9.45 -25.77
CA ASP A 69 11.88 9.38 -24.32
C ASP A 69 11.35 8.01 -23.88
N PHE A 70 10.28 7.52 -24.51
CA PHE A 70 9.75 6.18 -24.23
C PHE A 70 10.82 5.08 -24.39
N ASN A 71 11.61 5.14 -25.47
CA ASN A 71 12.68 4.19 -25.72
C ASN A 71 13.79 4.23 -24.66
N ASN A 72 14.17 5.42 -24.17
CA ASN A 72 15.12 5.56 -23.06
C ASN A 72 14.58 4.91 -21.77
N LEU A 73 13.25 4.94 -21.56
CA LEU A 73 12.61 4.40 -20.38
C LEU A 73 12.38 2.88 -20.40
N LYS A 74 12.81 2.13 -21.45
CA LYS A 74 12.58 0.67 -21.54
C LYS A 74 13.01 -0.09 -20.27
N ARG A 75 14.18 0.24 -19.72
CA ARG A 75 14.75 -0.38 -18.50
C ARG A 75 14.28 0.26 -17.19
N VAL A 76 13.63 1.41 -17.27
CA VAL A 76 13.09 2.11 -16.10
C VAL A 76 11.85 1.37 -15.62
N ARG A 77 11.65 1.23 -14.32
CA ARG A 77 10.41 0.76 -13.72
C ARG A 77 9.92 1.85 -12.77
N PHE A 78 8.61 2.04 -12.75
CA PHE A 78 7.98 2.99 -11.84
C PHE A 78 7.57 2.24 -10.59
N ILE A 79 7.70 2.91 -9.45
CA ILE A 79 7.29 2.37 -8.16
C ILE A 79 6.46 3.43 -7.44
N LYS A 80 5.40 2.98 -6.76
CA LYS A 80 4.57 3.82 -5.90
C LYS A 80 4.93 3.51 -4.45
N ASN A 81 4.99 4.55 -3.62
CA ASN A 81 5.05 4.39 -2.18
C ASN A 81 3.78 3.66 -1.68
N LYS A 82 3.98 2.56 -0.97
CA LYS A 82 2.93 1.65 -0.44
C LYS A 82 2.80 1.73 1.08
N VAL A 83 3.53 2.64 1.71
CA VAL A 83 3.58 2.79 3.15
C VAL A 83 2.49 3.77 3.55
N ASP A 84 1.43 3.26 4.20
CA ASP A 84 0.21 4.01 4.48
C ASP A 84 0.44 5.29 5.29
N PHE A 85 1.47 5.27 6.13
CA PHE A 85 1.87 6.41 6.97
C PHE A 85 2.80 7.40 6.26
N LEU A 86 3.13 7.19 4.99
CA LEU A 86 3.89 8.12 4.16
C LEU A 86 3.01 8.68 3.05
N LYS A 87 3.23 9.93 2.64
CA LYS A 87 2.48 10.51 1.53
C LYS A 87 2.68 9.71 0.23
N PRO A 88 1.63 9.53 -0.59
CA PRO A 88 1.77 8.89 -1.89
C PRO A 88 2.84 9.59 -2.73
N ARG A 89 3.76 8.80 -3.26
CA ARG A 89 4.86 9.27 -4.11
C ARG A 89 5.13 8.24 -5.18
N ILE A 90 5.26 8.69 -6.42
CA ILE A 90 5.77 7.88 -7.52
C ILE A 90 7.28 8.16 -7.65
N SER A 91 8.05 7.10 -7.80
CA SER A 91 9.48 7.11 -8.02
C SER A 91 9.85 6.11 -9.12
N TYR A 92 11.13 5.87 -9.32
CA TYR A 92 11.62 4.96 -10.34
C TYR A 92 12.90 4.24 -9.91
N TYR A 93 13.14 3.13 -10.59
CA TYR A 93 14.43 2.46 -10.60
C TYR A 93 14.83 2.01 -12.00
N ILE A 94 16.10 1.69 -12.18
CA ILE A 94 16.68 1.18 -13.41
C ILE A 94 17.42 -0.13 -13.09
N ARG A 95 17.04 -1.22 -13.75
CA ARG A 95 17.79 -2.49 -13.66
C ARG A 95 19.14 -2.33 -14.34
N LEU A 96 20.21 -2.71 -13.66
CA LEU A 96 21.60 -2.64 -14.11
C LEU A 96 22.18 -4.04 -14.28
N SER A 97 23.10 -4.19 -15.23
CA SER A 97 24.08 -5.27 -15.19
C SER A 97 25.09 -5.04 -14.06
N GLU A 98 25.79 -6.10 -13.65
CA GLU A 98 26.83 -6.02 -12.62
C GLU A 98 27.92 -5.00 -12.99
N LYS A 99 28.38 -5.03 -14.25
CA LYS A 99 29.39 -4.09 -14.74
C LYS A 99 28.91 -2.63 -14.68
N GLU A 100 27.68 -2.36 -15.11
CA GLU A 100 27.13 -0.99 -15.04
C GLU A 100 27.04 -0.49 -13.60
N ALA A 101 26.69 -1.36 -12.65
CA ALA A 101 26.66 -1.00 -11.24
C ALA A 101 28.06 -0.67 -10.71
N ASP A 102 29.06 -1.50 -11.00
CA ASP A 102 30.45 -1.27 -10.61
C ASP A 102 31.01 0.02 -11.23
N ASP A 103 30.75 0.25 -12.52
CA ASP A 103 31.17 1.47 -13.20
C ASP A 103 30.56 2.71 -12.55
N LEU A 104 29.25 2.69 -12.23
CA LEU A 104 28.56 3.82 -11.59
C LEU A 104 29.03 4.05 -10.15
N ILE A 105 29.24 2.99 -9.37
CA ILE A 105 29.76 3.10 -7.99
C ILE A 105 31.14 3.76 -8.01
N ASN A 106 32.02 3.35 -8.93
CA ASN A 106 33.36 3.92 -9.02
C ASN A 106 33.36 5.35 -9.57
N GLN A 107 32.54 5.65 -10.58
CA GLN A 107 32.48 6.97 -11.21
C GLN A 107 31.83 8.04 -10.33
N LEU A 108 30.92 7.65 -9.45
CA LEU A 108 30.13 8.56 -8.60
C LEU A 108 30.45 8.40 -7.11
N ASP A 109 31.66 7.95 -6.78
CA ASP A 109 32.18 7.84 -5.41
C ASP A 109 31.19 7.15 -4.44
N GLY A 110 30.69 5.98 -4.83
CA GLY A 110 29.65 5.27 -4.11
C GLY A 110 30.03 4.87 -2.69
N LYS A 111 29.31 5.42 -1.71
CA LYS A 111 29.49 5.13 -0.28
C LYS A 111 28.64 3.95 0.15
N HIS A 112 29.27 2.90 0.67
CA HIS A 112 28.57 1.74 1.23
C HIS A 112 27.82 2.12 2.53
N LEU A 113 26.51 1.84 2.57
CA LEU A 113 25.62 2.09 3.70
C LEU A 113 25.44 0.81 4.53
N THR A 114 26.42 0.51 5.38
CA THR A 114 26.50 -0.75 6.15
C THR A 114 25.33 -1.03 7.11
N LYS A 115 24.53 -0.02 7.44
CA LYS A 115 23.34 -0.19 8.28
C LYS A 115 22.22 -1.00 7.58
N TYR A 116 22.21 -1.04 6.25
CA TYR A 116 21.23 -1.80 5.47
C TYR A 116 21.81 -3.16 5.12
N LYS A 117 21.28 -4.19 5.77
CA LYS A 117 21.65 -5.59 5.57
C LYS A 117 20.41 -6.47 5.72
N ALA A 118 20.42 -7.61 5.05
CA ALA A 118 19.38 -8.61 5.23
C ALA A 118 19.54 -9.31 6.58
N GLU A 119 18.43 -9.70 7.21
CA GLU A 119 18.46 -10.55 8.41
C GLU A 119 19.20 -11.89 8.16
N PHE A 120 19.03 -12.47 6.96
CA PHE A 120 19.67 -13.72 6.53
C PHE A 120 20.64 -13.50 5.35
N GLU A 121 21.79 -12.89 5.64
CA GLU A 121 22.79 -12.50 4.62
C GLU A 121 23.26 -13.66 3.72
N GLU A 122 23.30 -14.89 4.23
CA GLU A 122 23.74 -16.06 3.45
C GLU A 122 22.83 -16.39 2.26
N TYR A 123 21.53 -16.07 2.37
CA TYR A 123 20.52 -16.41 1.36
C TYR A 123 20.01 -15.17 0.60
N PHE A 124 19.92 -14.02 1.28
CA PHE A 124 19.33 -12.79 0.74
C PHE A 124 20.28 -11.60 0.82
N GLY A 125 21.58 -11.85 0.91
CA GLY A 125 22.60 -10.80 1.04
C GLY A 125 22.55 -9.77 -0.09
N PHE A 126 22.51 -8.50 0.30
CA PHE A 126 22.63 -7.36 -0.59
C PHE A 126 23.54 -6.29 0.00
N LYS A 127 24.03 -5.39 -0.85
CA LYS A 127 24.81 -4.21 -0.45
C LYS A 127 24.17 -2.95 -1.00
N VAL A 128 24.12 -1.90 -0.18
CA VAL A 128 23.50 -0.61 -0.55
C VAL A 128 24.59 0.47 -0.66
N PHE A 129 24.65 1.17 -1.78
CA PHE A 129 25.61 2.24 -2.04
C PHE A 129 24.88 3.54 -2.35
N GLN A 130 25.24 4.62 -1.65
CA GLN A 130 24.79 5.97 -1.98
C GLN A 130 25.82 6.66 -2.87
N LEU A 131 25.39 7.11 -4.04
CA LEU A 131 26.23 7.82 -5.00
C LEU A 131 26.29 9.32 -4.66
N SER A 132 27.33 10.01 -5.14
CA SER A 132 27.54 11.44 -4.91
C SER A 132 26.42 12.33 -5.45
N ASN A 133 25.67 11.87 -6.45
CA ASN A 133 24.51 12.56 -7.00
C ASN A 133 23.20 12.29 -6.22
N GLY A 134 23.26 11.54 -5.11
CA GLY A 134 22.11 11.21 -4.27
C GLY A 134 21.31 9.96 -4.68
N GLN A 135 21.56 9.39 -5.86
CA GLN A 135 20.97 8.11 -6.25
C GLN A 135 21.56 6.95 -5.43
N VAL A 136 20.84 5.83 -5.39
CA VAL A 136 21.23 4.68 -4.57
C VAL A 136 21.26 3.42 -5.42
N ILE A 137 22.33 2.63 -5.30
CA ILE A 137 22.43 1.30 -5.89
C ILE A 137 22.22 0.25 -4.81
N ILE A 138 21.34 -0.71 -5.06
CA ILE A 138 21.33 -1.99 -4.34
C ILE A 138 21.94 -3.07 -5.25
N ARG A 139 22.83 -3.88 -4.69
CA ARG A 139 23.48 -4.99 -5.38
C ARG A 139 23.16 -6.28 -4.67
N TYR A 140 22.50 -7.18 -5.38
CA TYR A 140 22.35 -8.59 -5.05
C TYR A 140 23.45 -9.40 -5.75
N LYS A 141 23.45 -10.71 -5.52
CA LYS A 141 24.41 -11.62 -6.16
C LYS A 141 24.33 -11.59 -7.69
N ASP A 142 23.12 -11.61 -8.25
CA ASP A 142 22.90 -11.79 -9.69
C ASP A 142 22.25 -10.56 -10.36
N GLU A 143 21.87 -9.54 -9.59
CA GLU A 143 21.20 -8.35 -10.10
C GLU A 143 21.60 -7.08 -9.34
N SER A 144 21.55 -5.94 -10.04
CA SER A 144 21.79 -4.64 -9.45
C SER A 144 20.74 -3.66 -9.94
N THR A 145 20.37 -2.71 -9.08
CA THR A 145 19.33 -1.73 -9.40
C THR A 145 19.71 -0.35 -8.90
N LEU A 146 19.57 0.65 -9.77
CA LEU A 146 19.76 2.07 -9.46
C LEU A 146 18.40 2.72 -9.18
N TYR A 147 18.23 3.25 -7.99
CA TYR A 147 17.04 3.96 -7.53
C TYR A 147 17.23 5.48 -7.61
N GLU A 148 16.13 6.22 -7.77
CA GLU A 148 16.12 7.69 -7.67
C GLU A 148 16.83 8.19 -6.40
N ASN A 149 16.58 7.53 -5.26
CA ASN A 149 17.15 7.85 -3.95
C ASN A 149 16.84 6.71 -2.95
N LEU A 150 17.21 6.93 -1.68
CA LEU A 150 17.02 5.95 -0.61
C LEU A 150 15.54 5.69 -0.28
N HIS A 151 14.66 6.68 -0.41
CA HIS A 151 13.22 6.48 -0.19
C HIS A 151 12.63 5.58 -1.26
N ALA A 152 13.05 5.76 -2.51
CA ALA A 152 12.66 4.90 -3.63
C ALA A 152 13.06 3.44 -3.37
N LEU A 153 14.30 3.20 -2.92
CA LEU A 153 14.74 1.87 -2.52
C LEU A 153 13.89 1.30 -1.38
N ALA A 154 13.61 2.10 -0.35
CA ALA A 154 12.77 1.68 0.77
C ALA A 154 11.35 1.29 0.33
N PHE A 155 10.77 1.94 -0.69
CA PHE A 155 9.44 1.57 -1.20
C PHE A 155 9.39 0.22 -1.93
N ASP A 156 10.54 -0.28 -2.38
CA ASP A 156 10.65 -1.53 -3.14
C ASP A 156 11.34 -2.66 -2.38
N ASN A 157 12.03 -2.36 -1.27
CA ASN A 157 12.76 -3.34 -0.47
C ASN A 157 12.35 -3.27 1.01
N ARG A 158 11.71 -4.35 1.51
CA ARG A 158 11.16 -4.45 2.88
C ARG A 158 12.22 -4.33 3.97
N GLU A 159 13.40 -4.94 3.78
CA GLU A 159 14.49 -4.87 4.77
C GLU A 159 14.98 -3.41 4.93
N VAL A 160 15.19 -2.72 3.81
CA VAL A 160 15.56 -1.31 3.81
C VAL A 160 14.43 -0.45 4.37
N LEU A 161 13.17 -0.76 4.02
CA LEU A 161 11.99 -0.08 4.53
C LEU A 161 11.92 -0.10 6.05
N ASN A 162 12.01 -1.28 6.66
CA ASN A 162 11.91 -1.46 8.10
C ASN A 162 13.01 -0.70 8.86
N ILE A 163 14.22 -0.62 8.28
CA ILE A 163 15.35 0.12 8.86
C ILE A 163 15.19 1.63 8.64
N HIS A 164 14.66 2.05 7.49
CA HIS A 164 14.53 3.45 7.13
C HIS A 164 13.29 4.12 7.74
N TYR A 165 12.22 3.34 7.95
CA TYR A 165 10.93 3.76 8.50
C TYR A 165 10.41 2.72 9.52
N PRO A 166 10.75 2.89 10.81
CA PRO A 166 10.55 1.86 11.83
C PRO A 166 9.08 1.55 12.21
N ASN A 167 8.10 2.40 11.84
CA ASN A 167 6.65 2.16 11.70
C ASN A 167 5.87 3.50 11.71
N GLY A 168 4.54 3.46 11.52
CA GLY A 168 3.68 4.66 11.52
C GLY A 168 3.55 5.35 12.88
N TYR A 169 3.69 4.64 14.00
CA TYR A 169 3.57 5.23 15.34
C TYR A 169 4.84 5.97 15.79
N GLU A 170 6.00 5.61 15.24
CA GLU A 170 7.29 6.21 15.59
C GLU A 170 7.76 7.23 14.52
N SER A 171 7.33 7.09 13.27
CA SER A 171 7.70 8.00 12.19
C SER A 171 7.15 9.41 12.40
N GLY A 172 8.03 10.41 12.51
CA GLY A 172 7.64 11.80 12.75
C GLY A 172 7.28 12.12 14.21
N LYS A 173 7.33 11.13 15.11
CA LYS A 173 6.89 11.28 16.51
C LYS A 173 7.79 12.23 17.29
N GLU A 174 9.10 12.16 17.10
CA GLU A 174 10.04 13.03 17.80
C GLU A 174 9.87 14.49 17.35
N GLU A 175 9.74 14.74 16.05
CA GLU A 175 9.42 16.07 15.52
C GLU A 175 8.10 16.59 16.10
N PHE A 176 7.07 15.73 16.12
CA PHE A 176 5.77 16.04 16.69
C PHE A 176 5.87 16.42 18.17
N ILE A 177 6.48 15.59 19.02
CA ILE A 177 6.67 15.91 20.45
C ILE A 177 7.40 17.25 20.64
N ASN A 178 8.30 17.59 19.72
CA ASN A 178 9.08 18.83 19.75
C ASN A 178 8.38 20.05 19.11
N GLY A 179 7.09 19.96 18.75
CA GLY A 179 6.31 21.12 18.28
C GLY A 179 6.25 21.30 16.76
N ILE A 180 6.75 20.32 15.99
CA ILE A 180 6.82 20.36 14.52
C ILE A 180 5.81 19.36 13.95
N LEU A 181 4.93 19.82 13.06
CA LEU A 181 3.99 18.90 12.42
C LEU A 181 4.72 17.96 11.44
N PRO A 182 4.42 16.66 11.46
CA PRO A 182 5.05 15.62 10.64
C PRO A 182 4.51 15.64 9.19
N ILE A 183 4.55 16.79 8.51
CA ILE A 183 3.86 17.05 7.23
C ILE A 183 4.28 16.17 6.05
N GLN A 184 5.41 15.47 6.17
CA GLN A 184 5.91 14.51 5.17
C GLN A 184 5.28 13.13 5.32
N PHE A 185 4.68 12.86 6.48
CA PHE A 185 3.99 11.64 6.82
C PHE A 185 2.48 11.82 6.65
N ASN A 186 1.78 10.72 6.40
CA ASN A 186 0.33 10.61 6.52
C ASN A 186 -0.04 10.04 7.91
N VAL A 187 0.70 10.48 8.94
CA VAL A 187 0.45 10.10 10.33
C VAL A 187 -0.29 11.24 11.00
N ASN A 188 -1.50 10.94 11.44
CA ASN A 188 -2.30 11.86 12.23
C ASN A 188 -2.56 11.31 13.63
N ASN A 189 -1.91 10.20 14.02
CA ASN A 189 -2.09 9.57 15.33
C ASN A 189 -0.75 9.03 15.86
N TYR A 190 -0.49 9.27 17.15
CA TYR A 190 0.74 8.86 17.81
C TYR A 190 0.44 8.14 19.10
N ILE A 191 1.20 7.08 19.39
CA ILE A 191 1.28 6.51 20.73
C ILE A 191 2.15 7.44 21.56
N VAL A 192 1.62 7.92 22.69
CA VAL A 192 2.29 8.89 23.56
C VAL A 192 2.24 8.44 25.02
N TYR A 193 3.27 8.83 25.78
CA TYR A 193 3.34 8.66 27.23
C TYR A 193 2.96 9.96 27.96
N PRO A 194 2.69 9.93 29.28
CA PRO A 194 2.31 11.13 30.04
C PRO A 194 3.27 12.32 29.83
N ASN A 195 4.58 12.07 29.87
CA ASN A 195 5.60 13.11 29.66
C ASN A 195 5.58 13.67 28.23
N ASP A 196 5.29 12.83 27.24
CA ASP A 196 5.17 13.28 25.85
C ASP A 196 3.94 14.17 25.71
N ALA A 197 2.81 13.81 26.32
CA ALA A 197 1.58 14.58 26.29
C ALA A 197 1.77 15.97 26.92
N GLU A 198 2.41 16.05 28.08
CA GLU A 198 2.76 17.34 28.70
C GLU A 198 3.65 18.19 27.79
N LYS A 199 4.65 17.57 27.16
CA LYS A 199 5.55 18.25 26.24
C LYS A 199 4.82 18.73 24.99
N ILE A 200 3.97 17.91 24.38
CA ILE A 200 3.13 18.26 23.22
C ILE A 200 2.22 19.45 23.57
N ILE A 201 1.54 19.41 24.72
CA ILE A 201 0.68 20.52 25.18
C ILE A 201 1.48 21.82 25.24
N LYS A 202 2.70 21.77 25.76
CA LYS A 202 3.58 22.92 25.89
C LYS A 202 4.14 23.40 24.53
N THR A 203 4.72 22.51 23.73
CA THR A 203 5.44 22.87 22.48
C THR A 203 4.50 23.28 21.34
N HIS A 204 3.26 22.80 21.36
CA HIS A 204 2.21 23.20 20.43
C HIS A 204 1.29 24.31 20.97
N GLU A 205 1.55 24.83 22.18
CA GLU A 205 0.78 25.90 22.83
C GLU A 205 -0.72 25.58 22.91
N LEU A 206 -1.03 24.35 23.33
CA LEU A 206 -2.37 23.79 23.26
C LEU A 206 -3.33 24.39 24.29
N ILE A 207 -4.48 24.87 23.82
CA ILE A 207 -5.57 25.40 24.63
C ILE A 207 -6.74 24.41 24.62
N LYS A 208 -7.19 23.99 25.79
CA LYS A 208 -8.27 23.01 25.92
C LYS A 208 -9.60 23.54 25.34
N ILE A 209 -10.27 22.72 24.54
CA ILE A 209 -11.58 23.03 23.93
C ILE A 209 -12.69 22.17 24.54
N LYS A 210 -12.46 20.84 24.64
CA LYS A 210 -13.51 19.87 25.01
C LYS A 210 -12.88 18.66 25.71
N GLU A 211 -13.58 18.12 26.71
CA GLU A 211 -13.13 16.97 27.51
C GLU A 211 -14.07 15.77 27.34
N ASN A 212 -13.69 14.64 27.94
CA ASN A 212 -14.51 13.41 28.02
C ASN A 212 -14.88 12.82 26.64
N ILE A 213 -14.03 13.01 25.63
CA ILE A 213 -14.25 12.48 24.27
C ILE A 213 -13.76 11.03 24.23
N LYS A 214 -14.59 10.08 23.83
CA LYS A 214 -14.17 8.68 23.62
C LYS A 214 -13.87 8.41 22.14
N PHE A 215 -12.63 8.60 21.68
CA PHE A 215 -12.30 8.53 20.25
C PHE A 215 -11.94 7.12 19.76
N ASP A 216 -10.81 6.54 20.20
CA ASP A 216 -10.38 5.19 19.77
C ASP A 216 -10.88 4.05 20.65
N ASN A 217 -11.07 4.31 21.95
CA ASN A 217 -11.28 3.29 22.98
C ASN A 217 -12.40 3.68 23.96
N ASN A 218 -12.58 2.87 25.00
CA ASN A 218 -13.32 3.24 26.21
C ASN A 218 -12.67 4.39 27.01
N PHE A 219 -11.42 4.74 26.68
CA PHE A 219 -10.69 5.82 27.33
C PHE A 219 -11.14 7.19 26.84
N LYS A 220 -11.21 8.13 27.78
CA LYS A 220 -11.52 9.53 27.55
C LYS A 220 -10.29 10.25 26.99
N SER A 221 -10.55 11.30 26.24
CA SER A 221 -9.57 12.18 25.62
C SER A 221 -10.02 13.63 25.75
N ILE A 222 -9.06 14.53 25.61
CA ILE A 222 -9.24 15.97 25.67
C ILE A 222 -8.82 16.55 24.33
N LEU A 223 -9.71 17.35 23.72
CA LEU A 223 -9.45 18.07 22.48
C LEU A 223 -8.88 19.45 22.81
N TYR A 224 -7.77 19.77 22.16
CA TYR A 224 -7.07 21.04 22.29
C TYR A 224 -7.01 21.77 20.94
N ASN A 225 -6.96 23.10 20.99
CA ASN A 225 -6.68 23.98 19.87
C ASN A 225 -5.23 24.46 19.96
N SER A 226 -4.49 24.42 18.85
CA SER A 226 -3.22 25.14 18.72
C SER A 226 -3.46 26.50 18.08
N PRO A 227 -2.81 27.59 18.55
CA PRO A 227 -2.83 28.87 17.85
C PRO A 227 -2.24 28.78 16.43
N LYS A 228 -1.51 27.72 16.12
CA LYS A 228 -0.96 27.41 14.78
C LYS A 228 -2.01 26.89 13.78
N GLY A 229 -3.30 26.84 14.16
CA GLY A 229 -4.41 26.60 13.23
C GLY A 229 -4.83 25.14 13.05
N TYR A 230 -4.58 24.29 14.04
CA TYR A 230 -4.98 22.88 14.04
C TYR A 230 -5.38 22.43 15.45
N LEU A 231 -5.99 21.26 15.55
CA LEU A 231 -6.43 20.65 16.79
C LEU A 231 -5.61 19.40 17.11
N ILE A 232 -5.46 19.12 18.39
CA ILE A 232 -4.86 17.86 18.87
C ILE A 232 -5.79 17.24 19.91
N LEU A 233 -6.20 15.99 19.68
CA LEU A 233 -6.93 15.19 20.65
C LEU A 233 -5.95 14.30 21.40
N ILE A 234 -5.81 14.46 22.70
CA ILE A 234 -4.86 13.68 23.53
C ILE A 234 -5.64 12.87 24.55
N SER A 235 -5.25 11.62 24.75
CA SER A 235 -5.78 10.77 25.83
C SER A 235 -5.69 11.47 27.19
N ASP A 236 -6.73 11.36 28.00
CA ASP A 236 -6.76 11.94 29.34
C ASP A 236 -5.93 11.08 30.29
N PHE A 237 -4.67 11.46 30.55
CA PHE A 237 -3.76 10.72 31.43
C PHE A 237 -4.12 10.80 32.92
N GLU A 238 -5.07 11.67 33.31
CA GLU A 238 -5.58 11.72 34.68
C GLU A 238 -6.62 10.63 34.95
N GLN A 239 -7.15 9.98 33.91
CA GLN A 239 -8.12 8.90 34.05
C GLN A 239 -7.48 7.59 34.55
N LEU A 240 -8.29 6.75 35.19
CA LEU A 240 -7.88 5.40 35.59
C LEU A 240 -7.91 4.41 34.42
N ASN A 241 -7.07 3.40 34.50
CA ASN A 241 -7.10 2.23 33.62
C ASN A 241 -8.42 1.43 33.78
N VAL A 242 -8.66 0.45 32.90
CA VAL A 242 -9.90 -0.35 32.91
C VAL A 242 -10.16 -1.04 34.25
N ALA A 243 -9.10 -1.48 34.95
CA ALA A 243 -9.20 -2.12 36.25
C ALA A 243 -9.45 -1.13 37.41
N GLY A 244 -9.36 0.18 37.18
CA GLY A 244 -9.49 1.21 38.21
C GLY A 244 -8.32 1.26 39.20
N THR A 245 -7.19 0.63 38.90
CA THR A 245 -6.09 0.43 39.87
C THR A 245 -4.98 1.48 39.78
N ALA A 246 -4.83 2.12 38.62
CA ALA A 246 -3.80 3.13 38.37
C ALA A 246 -4.23 4.06 37.22
N LYS A 247 -3.56 5.20 37.07
CA LYS A 247 -3.70 6.05 35.88
C LYS A 247 -3.22 5.31 34.63
N ILE A 248 -3.72 5.70 33.46
CA ILE A 248 -3.23 5.14 32.20
C ILE A 248 -1.75 5.50 31.99
N GLY A 249 -0.93 4.51 31.63
CA GLY A 249 0.50 4.69 31.38
C GLY A 249 0.85 4.97 29.92
N ILE A 250 -0.09 4.73 29.02
CA ILE A 250 0.06 4.85 27.56
C ILE A 250 -1.26 5.36 26.98
N GLY A 251 -1.19 6.25 26.01
CA GLY A 251 -2.34 6.82 25.35
C GLY A 251 -2.04 7.21 23.91
N THR A 252 -2.97 7.92 23.29
CA THR A 252 -2.86 8.40 21.92
C THR A 252 -2.97 9.93 21.82
N ALA A 253 -2.35 10.49 20.79
CA ALA A 253 -2.52 11.86 20.36
C ALA A 253 -2.89 11.90 18.88
N HIS A 254 -3.99 12.58 18.52
CA HIS A 254 -4.47 12.71 17.14
C HIS A 254 -4.43 14.16 16.66
N ILE A 255 -4.04 14.38 15.41
CA ILE A 255 -3.92 15.69 14.78
C ILE A 255 -5.09 15.89 13.81
N PHE A 256 -5.79 17.02 13.92
CA PHE A 256 -6.86 17.41 13.00
C PHE A 256 -6.62 18.82 12.49
N TYR A 257 -6.71 19.04 11.18
CA TYR A 257 -6.47 20.37 10.61
C TYR A 257 -7.67 21.32 10.81
N THR A 258 -8.88 20.79 10.97
CA THR A 258 -10.10 21.59 11.17
C THR A 258 -11.05 20.93 12.16
N MET A 259 -11.94 21.72 12.78
CA MET A 259 -13.00 21.18 13.66
C MET A 259 -13.97 20.27 12.89
N GLU A 260 -14.22 20.57 11.61
CA GLU A 260 -15.00 19.74 10.71
C GLU A 260 -14.33 18.37 10.52
N SER A 261 -13.01 18.33 10.27
CA SER A 261 -12.28 17.07 10.12
C SER A 261 -12.34 16.21 11.39
N PHE A 262 -12.26 16.84 12.57
CA PHE A 262 -12.44 16.15 13.85
C PHE A 262 -13.86 15.59 14.00
N THR A 263 -14.87 16.40 13.71
CA THR A 263 -16.29 16.03 13.89
C THR A 263 -16.66 14.87 12.98
N ASN A 264 -16.31 14.94 11.70
CA ASN A 264 -16.60 13.90 10.72
C ASN A 264 -15.93 12.57 11.11
N GLU A 265 -14.65 12.59 11.48
CA GLU A 265 -13.93 11.38 11.88
C GLU A 265 -14.46 10.79 13.20
N TYR A 266 -14.80 11.65 14.16
CA TYR A 266 -15.38 11.22 15.43
C TYR A 266 -16.75 10.56 15.25
N GLU A 267 -17.63 11.15 14.44
CA GLU A 267 -18.95 10.58 14.12
C GLU A 267 -18.81 9.26 13.38
N LYS A 268 -17.90 9.17 12.40
CA LYS A 268 -17.59 7.92 11.68
C LYS A 268 -17.18 6.81 12.66
N LYS A 269 -16.26 7.08 13.57
CA LYS A 269 -15.82 6.09 14.59
C LYS A 269 -16.91 5.72 15.58
N LEU A 270 -17.77 6.67 15.94
CA LEU A 270 -18.90 6.41 16.84
C LEU A 270 -19.92 5.48 16.17
N ASN A 271 -20.28 5.76 14.91
CA ASN A 271 -21.20 4.94 14.13
C ASN A 271 -20.65 3.53 13.93
N TRP A 272 -19.38 3.40 13.54
CA TRP A 272 -18.73 2.10 13.37
C TRP A 272 -18.71 1.28 14.66
N ARG A 273 -18.40 1.88 15.82
CA ARG A 273 -18.44 1.16 17.11
C ARG A 273 -19.84 0.67 17.45
N ASN A 274 -20.86 1.52 17.28
CA ASN A 274 -22.24 1.14 17.53
C ASN A 274 -22.66 -0.05 16.63
N GLU A 275 -22.24 -0.04 15.36
CA GLU A 275 -22.49 -1.14 14.42
C GLU A 275 -21.73 -2.43 14.81
N TYR A 276 -20.44 -2.32 15.12
CA TYR A 276 -19.59 -3.44 15.51
C TYR A 276 -20.09 -4.14 16.79
N GLU A 277 -20.49 -3.37 17.79
CA GLU A 277 -21.06 -3.91 19.04
C GLU A 277 -22.41 -4.59 18.80
N ALA A 278 -23.24 -4.03 17.92
CA ALA A 278 -24.57 -4.54 17.59
C ALA A 278 -24.54 -5.77 16.66
N ASN A 279 -23.45 -6.02 15.92
CA ASN A 279 -23.41 -7.04 14.87
C ASN A 279 -22.38 -8.17 15.16
N PRO A 280 -22.83 -9.34 15.64
CA PRO A 280 -21.97 -10.51 15.86
C PRO A 280 -21.27 -11.05 14.60
N GLU A 281 -21.81 -10.78 13.39
CA GLU A 281 -21.23 -11.25 12.12
C GLU A 281 -19.91 -10.54 11.78
N LEU A 282 -19.78 -9.27 12.16
CA LEU A 282 -18.54 -8.49 12.00
C LEU A 282 -17.40 -9.09 12.84
N ARG A 283 -17.70 -9.51 14.07
CA ARG A 283 -16.73 -10.06 15.03
C ARG A 283 -16.16 -11.43 14.66
N ARG A 284 -16.85 -12.20 13.81
CA ARG A 284 -16.45 -13.55 13.42
C ARG A 284 -15.83 -13.64 12.03
N GLY A 285 -15.69 -12.52 11.33
CA GLY A 285 -15.22 -12.52 9.93
C GLY A 285 -16.26 -13.01 8.92
N VAL A 286 -17.48 -13.33 9.36
CA VAL A 286 -18.58 -13.83 8.52
C VAL A 286 -18.95 -12.82 7.42
N HIS A 287 -18.81 -11.53 7.72
CA HIS A 287 -19.02 -10.45 6.76
C HIS A 287 -18.16 -10.58 5.49
N ILE A 288 -16.96 -11.16 5.57
CA ILE A 288 -16.07 -11.37 4.41
C ILE A 288 -16.75 -12.31 3.40
N TYR A 289 -17.52 -13.28 3.87
CA TYR A 289 -18.18 -14.29 3.03
C TYR A 289 -19.62 -13.92 2.66
N LYS A 290 -20.22 -12.95 3.37
CA LYS A 290 -21.64 -12.65 3.31
C LYS A 290 -22.11 -12.33 1.89
N ASP A 291 -21.47 -11.37 1.22
CA ASP A 291 -21.86 -10.96 -0.13
C ASP A 291 -21.77 -12.12 -1.13
N LEU A 292 -20.72 -12.94 -1.03
CA LEU A 292 -20.50 -14.11 -1.88
C LEU A 292 -21.56 -15.19 -1.60
N SER A 293 -21.88 -15.44 -0.33
CA SER A 293 -22.91 -16.37 0.11
C SER A 293 -24.31 -15.91 -0.30
N GLU A 294 -24.64 -14.64 -0.17
CA GLU A 294 -25.94 -14.09 -0.57
C GLU A 294 -26.14 -14.15 -2.09
N LYS A 295 -25.05 -13.92 -2.84
CA LYS A 295 -25.09 -13.92 -4.30
C LYS A 295 -25.12 -15.32 -4.91
N TYR A 296 -24.32 -16.24 -4.38
CA TYR A 296 -24.12 -17.57 -5.00
C TYR A 296 -24.37 -18.75 -4.06
N GLY A 297 -24.31 -18.55 -2.74
CA GLY A 297 -24.44 -19.60 -1.75
C GLY A 297 -23.55 -20.81 -2.04
N ARG A 298 -24.10 -22.01 -1.89
CA ARG A 298 -23.41 -23.28 -2.20
C ARG A 298 -22.96 -23.42 -3.65
N ASP A 299 -23.51 -22.64 -4.57
CA ASP A 299 -23.25 -22.76 -6.00
C ASP A 299 -22.06 -21.90 -6.46
N TYR A 300 -21.43 -21.15 -5.54
CA TYR A 300 -20.22 -20.35 -5.82
C TYR A 300 -19.14 -21.06 -6.65
N PRO A 301 -18.82 -22.37 -6.45
CA PRO A 301 -17.85 -23.07 -7.28
C PRO A 301 -18.13 -23.04 -8.79
N ASN A 302 -19.39 -22.83 -9.20
CA ASN A 302 -19.79 -22.72 -10.62
C ASN A 302 -19.61 -21.29 -11.16
N HIS A 303 -19.34 -20.30 -10.30
CA HIS A 303 -19.28 -18.88 -10.63
C HIS A 303 -17.88 -18.26 -10.44
N THR A 304 -16.88 -19.05 -10.05
CA THR A 304 -15.49 -18.58 -9.82
C THR A 304 -14.88 -17.90 -11.06
N MET A 305 -15.14 -18.45 -12.25
CA MET A 305 -14.71 -17.87 -13.52
C MET A 305 -15.41 -16.54 -13.84
N GLU A 306 -16.64 -16.33 -13.36
CA GLU A 306 -17.36 -15.05 -13.52
C GLU A 306 -16.80 -14.00 -12.56
N GLU A 307 -16.48 -14.40 -11.34
CA GLU A 307 -15.91 -13.52 -10.32
C GLU A 307 -14.51 -13.05 -10.70
N LEU A 308 -13.61 -13.95 -11.12
CA LEU A 308 -12.26 -13.53 -11.51
C LEU A 308 -12.22 -12.66 -12.78
N LYS A 309 -13.25 -12.72 -13.64
CA LYS A 309 -13.36 -11.83 -14.82
C LYS A 309 -13.56 -10.35 -14.46
N LYS A 310 -13.84 -10.04 -13.19
CA LYS A 310 -13.89 -8.65 -12.70
C LYS A 310 -12.49 -8.06 -12.48
N LEU A 311 -11.47 -8.91 -12.26
CA LEU A 311 -10.11 -8.46 -11.94
C LEU A 311 -9.57 -7.44 -12.95
N PRO A 312 -9.61 -7.65 -14.28
CA PRO A 312 -9.07 -6.69 -15.24
C PRO A 312 -9.65 -5.28 -15.12
N ALA A 313 -10.93 -5.17 -14.79
CA ALA A 313 -11.60 -3.89 -14.62
C ALA A 313 -11.22 -3.20 -13.29
N ILE A 314 -11.24 -3.96 -12.18
CA ILE A 314 -10.89 -3.45 -10.84
C ILE A 314 -9.43 -3.02 -10.78
N LEU A 315 -8.55 -3.83 -11.38
CA LEU A 315 -7.09 -3.68 -11.37
C LEU A 315 -6.53 -2.99 -12.63
N ASN A 316 -7.39 -2.44 -13.47
CA ASN A 316 -7.03 -1.70 -14.67
C ASN A 316 -5.94 -2.35 -15.55
N PHE A 317 -6.10 -3.62 -15.90
CA PHE A 317 -5.20 -4.30 -16.86
C PHE A 317 -6.00 -4.92 -18.01
N ASP A 318 -5.31 -5.26 -19.11
CA ASP A 318 -5.98 -5.87 -20.26
C ASP A 318 -6.42 -7.31 -19.92
N SER A 319 -7.71 -7.60 -20.15
CA SER A 319 -8.30 -8.92 -19.92
C SER A 319 -7.59 -10.08 -20.63
N THR A 320 -6.85 -9.83 -21.71
CA THR A 320 -6.05 -10.83 -22.42
C THR A 320 -4.87 -11.35 -21.59
N TYR A 321 -4.46 -10.62 -20.56
CA TYR A 321 -3.46 -11.07 -19.59
C TYR A 321 -4.04 -11.92 -18.46
N LEU A 322 -5.36 -12.06 -18.33
CA LEU A 322 -6.00 -12.88 -17.31
C LEU A 322 -5.83 -14.38 -17.65
N LYS A 323 -4.70 -14.94 -17.24
CA LYS A 323 -4.27 -16.32 -17.50
C LYS A 323 -3.65 -16.93 -16.25
N PHE A 324 -3.63 -18.26 -16.14
CA PHE A 324 -3.02 -18.95 -15.00
C PHE A 324 -1.51 -19.18 -15.21
N ASP A 325 -0.77 -18.08 -15.41
CA ASP A 325 0.67 -18.07 -15.64
C ASP A 325 1.41 -17.02 -14.79
N LYS A 326 2.74 -17.07 -14.82
CA LYS A 326 3.59 -16.16 -14.04
C LYS A 326 3.38 -14.69 -14.42
N THR A 327 3.05 -14.40 -15.69
CA THR A 327 2.87 -13.03 -16.16
C THR A 327 1.65 -12.40 -15.49
N CYS A 328 0.52 -13.10 -15.49
CA CYS A 328 -0.69 -12.63 -14.81
C CYS A 328 -0.46 -12.47 -13.31
N ILE A 329 0.26 -13.40 -12.67
CA ILE A 329 0.55 -13.31 -11.24
C ILE A 329 1.37 -12.04 -10.92
N SER A 330 2.39 -11.71 -11.73
CA SER A 330 3.15 -10.48 -11.55
C SER A 330 2.31 -9.23 -11.82
N ILE A 331 1.42 -9.26 -12.81
CA ILE A 331 0.47 -8.16 -13.08
C ILE A 331 -0.49 -7.96 -11.91
N LEU A 332 -1.09 -9.02 -11.38
CA LEU A 332 -1.99 -8.94 -10.23
C LEU A 332 -1.25 -8.37 -9.01
N SER A 333 -0.08 -8.94 -8.69
CA SER A 333 0.71 -8.48 -7.54
C SER A 333 1.09 -7.01 -7.66
N GLU A 334 1.49 -6.56 -8.85
CA GLU A 334 1.83 -5.16 -9.05
C GLU A 334 0.59 -4.26 -9.07
N SER A 335 -0.45 -4.64 -9.80
CA SER A 335 -1.66 -3.82 -9.91
C SER A 335 -2.37 -3.61 -8.57
N ILE A 336 -2.44 -4.64 -7.73
CA ILE A 336 -2.97 -4.54 -6.36
C ILE A 336 -2.18 -3.48 -5.58
N LYS A 337 -0.84 -3.50 -5.66
CA LYS A 337 0.02 -2.50 -4.99
C LYS A 337 -0.25 -1.08 -5.47
N TRP A 338 -0.55 -0.89 -6.75
CA TRP A 338 -0.87 0.43 -7.29
C TRP A 338 -2.25 0.92 -6.84
N ASN A 339 -3.25 0.03 -6.84
CA ASN A 339 -4.66 0.37 -6.58
C ASN A 339 -5.05 0.41 -5.10
N TYR A 340 -4.18 -0.03 -4.20
CA TYR A 340 -4.51 -0.09 -2.78
C TYR A 340 -4.84 1.27 -2.18
N GLY A 341 -5.96 1.29 -1.45
CA GLY A 341 -6.53 2.46 -0.82
C GLY A 341 -7.34 2.15 0.44
N GLY A 342 -7.07 1.01 1.09
CA GLY A 342 -7.77 0.54 2.30
C GLY A 342 -9.00 -0.34 2.03
N ASP A 343 -9.86 -0.45 3.03
CA ASP A 343 -10.96 -1.44 3.12
C ASP A 343 -11.90 -1.46 1.92
N GLU A 344 -12.22 -0.30 1.35
CA GLU A 344 -13.13 -0.21 0.20
C GLU A 344 -12.57 -0.92 -1.03
N PHE A 345 -11.26 -0.77 -1.30
CA PHE A 345 -10.58 -1.50 -2.36
C PHE A 345 -10.49 -2.99 -2.02
N LEU A 346 -10.20 -3.33 -0.77
CA LEU A 346 -10.11 -4.72 -0.31
C LEU A 346 -11.42 -5.47 -0.51
N ASN A 347 -12.55 -4.88 -0.14
CA ASN A 347 -13.87 -5.49 -0.30
C ASN A 347 -14.23 -5.75 -1.77
N GLN A 348 -13.74 -4.92 -2.69
CA GLN A 348 -13.97 -5.13 -4.12
C GLN A 348 -13.14 -6.29 -4.69
N ILE A 349 -11.94 -6.51 -4.16
CA ILE A 349 -10.96 -7.40 -4.76
C ILE A 349 -10.84 -8.77 -4.10
N ILE A 350 -11.26 -8.91 -2.84
CA ILE A 350 -11.03 -10.12 -2.06
C ILE A 350 -11.68 -11.37 -2.70
N HIS A 351 -12.93 -11.30 -3.16
CA HIS A 351 -13.58 -12.45 -3.82
C HIS A 351 -13.02 -12.76 -5.21
N PRO A 352 -12.80 -11.76 -6.10
CA PRO A 352 -12.15 -12.01 -7.38
C PRO A 352 -10.74 -12.62 -7.25
N ILE A 353 -9.93 -12.19 -6.27
CA ILE A 353 -8.60 -12.78 -6.02
C ILE A 353 -8.72 -14.19 -5.45
N LEU A 354 -9.61 -14.43 -4.48
CA LEU A 354 -9.93 -15.77 -3.98
C LEU A 354 -10.25 -16.71 -5.16
N SER A 355 -11.15 -16.30 -6.06
CA SER A 355 -11.52 -17.04 -7.25
C SER A 355 -10.30 -17.35 -8.13
N TYR A 356 -9.44 -16.35 -8.39
CA TYR A 356 -8.24 -16.53 -9.20
C TYR A 356 -7.25 -17.53 -8.59
N ILE A 357 -6.98 -17.45 -7.28
CA ILE A 357 -6.06 -18.36 -6.59
C ILE A 357 -6.57 -19.81 -6.67
N GLY A 358 -7.87 -20.03 -6.39
CA GLY A 358 -8.44 -21.38 -6.47
C GLY A 358 -8.47 -21.94 -7.89
N GLU A 359 -8.86 -21.15 -8.89
CA GLU A 359 -8.83 -21.59 -10.29
C GLU A 359 -7.39 -21.84 -10.79
N TYR A 360 -6.41 -21.07 -10.32
CA TYR A 360 -5.01 -21.36 -10.58
C TYR A 360 -4.64 -22.75 -10.08
N TYR A 361 -4.90 -23.07 -8.80
CA TYR A 361 -4.60 -24.40 -8.24
C TYR A 361 -5.38 -25.53 -8.90
N LYS A 362 -6.64 -25.29 -9.25
CA LYS A 362 -7.48 -26.24 -9.99
C LYS A 362 -6.89 -26.55 -11.37
N SER A 363 -6.39 -25.53 -12.08
CA SER A 363 -5.69 -25.72 -13.37
C SER A 363 -4.43 -26.58 -13.24
N LYS A 364 -3.80 -26.60 -12.07
CA LYS A 364 -2.64 -27.45 -11.74
C LYS A 364 -3.03 -28.81 -11.14
N LYS A 365 -4.33 -29.14 -11.06
CA LYS A 365 -4.87 -30.36 -10.45
C LYS A 365 -4.46 -30.54 -8.98
N ARG A 366 -4.36 -29.44 -8.23
CA ARG A 366 -3.92 -29.47 -6.82
C ARG A 366 -5.05 -29.45 -5.80
N GLY A 367 -6.27 -29.21 -6.24
CA GLY A 367 -7.45 -29.24 -5.38
C GLY A 367 -8.73 -28.92 -6.16
N ASP A 368 -9.84 -28.87 -5.43
CA ASP A 368 -11.13 -28.43 -5.93
C ASP A 368 -11.87 -27.60 -4.89
N TRP A 369 -12.87 -26.88 -5.36
CA TRP A 369 -13.74 -26.08 -4.51
C TRP A 369 -14.71 -26.98 -3.71
N ASN A 370 -14.93 -26.58 -2.48
CA ASN A 370 -15.96 -27.09 -1.60
C ASN A 370 -16.67 -25.92 -0.92
N MET A 371 -17.87 -26.15 -0.40
CA MET A 371 -18.65 -25.16 0.33
C MET A 371 -19.08 -25.75 1.66
N LYS A 372 -18.92 -24.98 2.74
CA LYS A 372 -19.46 -25.32 4.06
C LYS A 372 -20.28 -24.17 4.59
N LEU A 373 -21.22 -24.46 5.49
CA LEU A 373 -21.88 -23.41 6.24
C LEU A 373 -21.01 -22.97 7.43
N ASP A 374 -21.13 -21.70 7.79
CA ASP A 374 -20.59 -21.15 9.02
C ASP A 374 -21.19 -21.84 10.26
N GLY A 375 -20.64 -21.55 11.43
CA GLY A 375 -21.10 -22.16 12.69
C GLY A 375 -22.57 -21.91 13.04
N GLU A 376 -23.20 -20.88 12.47
CA GLU A 376 -24.64 -20.61 12.64
C GLU A 376 -25.53 -21.20 11.54
N GLY A 377 -24.95 -21.80 10.49
CA GLY A 377 -25.72 -22.40 9.41
C GLY A 377 -26.33 -21.39 8.42
N LYS A 378 -25.85 -20.15 8.40
CA LYS A 378 -26.44 -19.03 7.63
C LYS A 378 -25.61 -18.57 6.45
N VAL A 379 -24.28 -18.66 6.55
CA VAL A 379 -23.36 -18.12 5.54
C VAL A 379 -22.54 -19.24 4.96
N TRP A 380 -22.50 -19.33 3.63
CA TRP A 380 -21.68 -20.27 2.90
C TRP A 380 -20.25 -19.76 2.77
N GLU A 381 -19.30 -20.56 3.26
CA GLU A 381 -17.87 -20.31 3.21
C GLU A 381 -17.24 -21.19 2.11
N PRO A 382 -16.57 -20.60 1.09
CA PRO A 382 -15.84 -21.32 0.07
C PRO A 382 -14.49 -21.81 0.59
N TRP A 383 -14.21 -23.08 0.33
CA TRP A 383 -13.04 -23.81 0.79
C TRP A 383 -12.34 -24.42 -0.42
N PHE A 384 -11.02 -24.27 -0.52
CA PHE A 384 -10.26 -24.93 -1.58
C PHE A 384 -9.41 -26.05 -0.99
N VAL A 385 -9.77 -27.29 -1.29
CA VAL A 385 -9.20 -28.47 -0.62
C VAL A 385 -8.44 -29.35 -1.60
N ASN A 386 -7.33 -29.93 -1.15
CA ASN A 386 -6.59 -30.93 -1.91
C ASN A 386 -7.28 -32.31 -1.85
N SER A 387 -6.69 -33.31 -2.52
CA SER A 387 -7.21 -34.70 -2.53
C SER A 387 -7.24 -35.38 -1.15
N GLU A 388 -6.52 -34.86 -0.17
CA GLU A 388 -6.50 -35.35 1.21
C GLU A 388 -7.55 -34.64 2.09
N GLY A 389 -8.32 -33.72 1.52
CA GLY A 389 -9.29 -32.89 2.24
C GLY A 389 -8.67 -31.75 3.03
N LYS A 390 -7.37 -31.48 2.85
CA LYS A 390 -6.67 -30.36 3.49
C LYS A 390 -6.89 -29.08 2.71
N GLU A 391 -7.28 -28.03 3.42
CA GLU A 391 -7.40 -26.68 2.88
C GLU A 391 -6.03 -26.15 2.41
N LEU A 392 -5.99 -25.62 1.19
CA LEU A 392 -4.78 -25.08 0.58
C LEU A 392 -4.54 -23.61 0.91
N PHE A 393 -5.61 -22.85 1.14
CA PHE A 393 -5.57 -21.44 1.56
C PHE A 393 -6.93 -21.03 2.13
N ASP A 394 -6.93 -20.03 3.01
CA ASP A 394 -8.12 -19.48 3.67
C ASP A 394 -8.23 -17.98 3.35
N ILE A 395 -9.42 -17.53 2.95
CA ILE A 395 -9.71 -16.10 2.68
C ILE A 395 -9.59 -15.24 3.94
N ILE A 396 -9.74 -15.76 5.15
CA ILE A 396 -9.47 -14.99 6.37
C ILE A 396 -7.98 -14.64 6.44
N ASN A 397 -7.09 -15.58 6.09
CA ASN A 397 -5.65 -15.29 6.05
C ASN A 397 -5.33 -14.30 4.93
N LEU A 398 -5.93 -14.47 3.75
CA LEU A 398 -5.81 -13.49 2.67
C LEU A 398 -6.29 -12.10 3.10
N TYR A 399 -7.46 -12.01 3.74
CA TYR A 399 -8.01 -10.76 4.23
C TYR A 399 -7.11 -10.11 5.28
N LYS A 400 -6.66 -10.88 6.28
CA LYS A 400 -5.74 -10.41 7.31
C LYS A 400 -4.43 -9.92 6.71
N ASP A 401 -3.82 -10.68 5.82
CA ASP A 401 -2.54 -10.28 5.23
C ASP A 401 -2.70 -9.00 4.40
N PHE A 402 -3.83 -8.81 3.71
CA PHE A 402 -4.14 -7.58 2.98
C PHE A 402 -4.46 -6.38 3.89
N HIS A 403 -5.03 -6.62 5.08
CA HIS A 403 -5.48 -5.58 6.01
C HIS A 403 -4.44 -5.22 7.08
N GLU A 404 -3.62 -6.17 7.53
CA GLU A 404 -2.63 -6.04 8.62
C GLU A 404 -1.21 -5.80 8.08
N ALA A 405 -1.08 -5.56 6.78
CA ALA A 405 0.16 -5.31 6.09
C ALA A 405 0.77 -3.93 6.45
N GLU A 406 1.35 -3.81 7.65
CA GLU A 406 2.02 -2.60 8.17
C GLU A 406 3.08 -2.01 7.20
N TYR A 407 3.65 -2.86 6.35
CA TYR A 407 4.73 -2.54 5.41
C TYR A 407 4.41 -2.87 3.95
N GLY A 408 3.11 -3.01 3.63
CA GLY A 408 2.63 -3.18 2.25
C GLY A 408 2.02 -4.55 1.96
N ILE A 409 1.21 -4.54 0.91
CA ILE A 409 0.28 -5.62 0.56
C ILE A 409 1.03 -6.93 0.20
N PRO A 410 0.57 -8.09 0.69
CA PRO A 410 1.12 -9.38 0.31
C PRO A 410 1.06 -9.60 -1.20
N MET A 411 2.08 -10.27 -1.74
CA MET A 411 2.09 -10.63 -3.16
C MET A 411 1.19 -11.83 -3.38
N VAL A 412 0.42 -11.83 -4.49
CA VAL A 412 -0.43 -12.97 -4.87
C VAL A 412 0.40 -14.26 -5.02
N GLU A 413 1.67 -14.10 -5.39
CA GLU A 413 2.69 -15.15 -5.45
C GLU A 413 2.80 -15.97 -4.15
N PHE A 414 2.59 -15.36 -2.97
CA PHE A 414 2.69 -16.09 -1.70
C PHE A 414 1.59 -17.12 -1.50
N TYR A 415 0.45 -16.94 -2.16
CA TYR A 415 -0.67 -17.88 -2.11
C TYR A 415 -0.65 -18.86 -3.28
N ILE A 416 0.34 -18.79 -4.16
CA ILE A 416 0.43 -19.60 -5.36
C ILE A 416 1.80 -20.29 -5.40
N GLN A 417 1.86 -21.56 -4.99
CA GLN A 417 3.08 -22.38 -5.04
C GLN A 417 3.29 -23.06 -6.40
#